data_AF-A0A1J5QAK9-F1
#
_entry.id   AF-A0A1J5QAK9-F1
#
_cell.length_a   1.000
_cell.length_b   1.000
_cell.length_c   1.000
_cell.angle_alpha   90.00
_cell.angle_beta   90.00
_cell.angle_gamma   90.00
#
_symmetry.space_group_name_H-M   'P 1'
#
loop_
_entity.id
_entity.type
_entity.pdbx_description
1 polymer ?
#
loop_
_entity_poly.entity_id
_entity_poly.type
_entity_poly.pdbx_seq_one_letter_code
_entity_poly.pdbx_strand_id
1 'polypeptide(L)' 'MEGAAVAQVCHDYDVPFALVRTVSDRADDTAHIDFGRFIHTVAGAYSLALMRALLRTA' A
#
# COMPACT_ATOMS: atom_id res chain seq x y z
N MET A 1 0.71 6.53 -5.28
CA MET A 1 2.11 6.89 -5.61
C MET A 1 2.80 7.74 -4.52
N GLU A 2 2.62 7.43 -3.24
CA GLU A 2 2.95 8.31 -2.10
C GLU A 2 4.13 7.79 -1.26
N GLY A 3 4.53 6.53 -1.46
CA GLY A 3 5.40 5.78 -0.53
C GLY A 3 6.75 6.44 -0.26
N ALA A 4 7.43 6.91 -1.31
CA ALA A 4 8.75 7.55 -1.17
C ALA A 4 8.65 8.92 -0.49
N ALA A 5 7.59 9.69 -0.74
CA ALA A 5 7.39 10.98 -0.10
C ALA A 5 7.20 10.82 1.43
N VAL A 6 6.41 9.84 1.85
CA VAL A 6 6.25 9.52 3.29
C VAL A 6 7.56 9.02 3.89
N ALA A 7 8.27 8.12 3.19
CA ALA A 7 9.55 7.60 3.64
C ALA A 7 10.59 8.71 3.85
N GLN A 8 10.62 9.70 2.95
CA GLN A 8 11.53 10.84 3.06
C GLN A 8 11.23 11.67 4.31
N VAL A 9 9.96 12.01 4.57
CA VAL A 9 9.58 12.74 5.80
C VAL A 9 9.92 11.93 7.05
N CYS A 10 9.68 10.61 7.06
CA CYS A 10 10.08 9.78 8.19
C CYS A 10 11.60 9.75 8.40
N HIS A 11 12.37 9.73 7.31
CA HIS A 11 13.83 9.82 7.37
C HIS A 11 14.31 11.15 7.95
N ASP A 12 13.74 12.27 7.51
CA ASP A 12 14.11 13.62 7.98
C ASP A 12 13.86 13.83 9.49
N TYR A 13 12.98 13.01 10.09
CA TYR A 13 12.56 13.10 11.50
C TYR A 13 12.97 11.87 12.34
N ASP A 14 13.86 11.01 11.84
CA ASP A 14 14.32 9.79 12.54
C ASP A 14 13.18 8.87 13.02
N VAL A 15 12.09 8.78 12.26
CA VAL A 15 10.93 7.91 12.55
C VAL A 15 11.07 6.60 11.80
N PRO A 16 11.07 5.43 12.48
CA PRO A 16 11.04 4.13 11.81
C PRO A 16 9.82 3.99 10.90
N PHE A 17 10.04 3.60 9.65
CA PHE A 17 9.00 3.53 8.63
C PHE A 17 9.06 2.22 7.84
N ALA A 18 7.89 1.64 7.60
CA ALA A 18 7.70 0.52 6.68
C ALA A 18 6.44 0.75 5.83
N LEU A 19 6.49 0.35 4.56
CA LEU A 19 5.39 0.46 3.62
C LEU A 19 5.00 -0.91 3.09
N VAL A 20 3.69 -1.20 3.07
CA VAL A 20 3.13 -2.37 2.41
C VAL A 20 2.09 -1.91 1.39
N ARG A 21 2.06 -2.55 0.21
CA ARG A 21 1.07 -2.29 -0.84
C ARG A 21 0.56 -3.59 -1.44
N THR A 22 -0.72 -3.60 -1.77
CA THR A 22 -1.31 -4.62 -2.62
C THR A 22 -1.10 -4.21 -4.07
N VAL A 23 -0.56 -5.11 -4.90
CA VAL A 23 -0.37 -4.86 -6.34
C VAL A 23 -1.72 -4.90 -7.03
N SER A 24 -2.12 -3.78 -7.66
CA SER A 24 -3.42 -3.59 -8.29
C SER A 24 -3.51 -4.12 -9.72
N ASP A 25 -2.41 -4.08 -10.43
CA ASP A 25 -2.36 -4.24 -11.88
C ASP A 25 -0.96 -4.67 -12.32
N ARG A 26 -0.87 -5.10 -13.57
CA ARG A 26 0.38 -5.44 -14.23
C ARG A 26 0.91 -4.17 -14.90
N ALA A 27 2.23 -4.00 -14.92
CA ALA A 27 2.86 -2.91 -15.64
C ALA A 27 2.96 -3.23 -17.15
N ASP A 28 1.81 -3.35 -17.81
CA ASP A 28 1.68 -3.59 -19.25
C ASP A 28 0.58 -2.71 -19.88
N ASP A 29 0.37 -2.84 -21.19
CA ASP A 29 -0.60 -2.03 -21.95
C ASP A 29 -2.08 -2.30 -21.53
N THR A 30 -2.33 -3.23 -20.61
CA THR A 30 -3.68 -3.54 -20.08
C THR A 30 -3.91 -3.02 -18.67
N ALA A 31 -2.91 -2.38 -18.06
CA ALA A 31 -2.92 -1.84 -16.70
C ALA A 31 -4.15 -0.98 -16.37
N HIS A 32 -4.67 -0.27 -17.36
CA HIS A 32 -5.69 0.76 -17.18
C HIS A 32 -7.09 0.19 -16.91
N ILE A 33 -7.33 -1.09 -17.20
CA ILE A 33 -8.70 -1.62 -17.35
C ILE A 33 -9.41 -1.86 -16.00
N ASP A 34 -8.70 -1.94 -14.86
CA ASP A 34 -9.35 -2.43 -13.63
C ASP A 34 -8.91 -1.78 -12.30
N PHE A 35 -8.13 -0.69 -12.33
CA PHE A 35 -7.62 -0.08 -11.10
C PHE A 35 -8.72 0.37 -10.13
N GLY A 36 -9.75 1.07 -10.63
CA GLY A 36 -10.85 1.58 -9.80
C GLY A 36 -11.65 0.46 -9.12
N ARG A 37 -11.97 -0.61 -9.86
CA ARG A 37 -12.65 -1.77 -9.30
C ARG A 37 -11.78 -2.47 -8.26
N PHE A 38 -10.49 -2.69 -8.56
CA PHE A 38 -9.55 -3.32 -7.65
C PHE A 38 -9.47 -2.61 -6.29
N ILE A 39 -9.44 -1.27 -6.30
CA ILE A 39 -9.42 -0.47 -5.06
C ILE A 39 -10.65 -0.78 -4.20
N HIS A 40 -11.84 -0.83 -4.81
CA HIS A 40 -13.10 -1.05 -4.10
C HIS A 40 -13.33 -2.49 -3.65
N THR A 41 -12.87 -3.49 -4.43
CA THR A 41 -13.20 -4.90 -4.18
C THR A 41 -12.10 -5.67 -3.48
N VAL A 42 -10.83 -5.26 -3.63
CA VAL A 42 -9.66 -6.00 -3.13
C VAL A 42 -8.85 -5.18 -2.15
N ALA A 43 -8.35 -4.00 -2.57
CA ALA A 43 -7.30 -3.29 -1.83
C ALA A 43 -7.66 -3.05 -0.36
N GLY A 44 -8.87 -2.55 -0.08
CA GLY A 44 -9.30 -2.21 1.27
C GLY A 44 -9.31 -3.41 2.24
N ALA A 45 -9.84 -4.56 1.81
CA ALA A 45 -9.94 -5.75 2.66
C ALA A 45 -8.56 -6.30 3.04
N TYR A 46 -7.65 -6.39 2.05
CA TYR A 46 -6.29 -6.87 2.27
C TYR A 46 -5.47 -5.88 3.11
N SER A 47 -5.55 -4.57 2.85
CA SER A 47 -4.86 -3.56 3.65
C SER A 47 -5.27 -3.62 5.12
N LEU A 48 -6.58 -3.73 5.40
CA LEU A 48 -7.08 -3.82 6.78
C LEU A 48 -6.62 -5.10 7.47
N ALA A 49 -6.71 -6.25 6.79
CA ALA A 49 -6.29 -7.54 7.35
C ALA A 49 -4.80 -7.54 7.70
N LEU A 50 -3.97 -7.00 6.81
CA LEU A 50 -2.51 -6.96 6.98
C LEU A 50 -2.10 -6.02 8.12
N MET A 51 -2.73 -4.85 8.23
CA MET A 51 -2.53 -3.95 9.37
C MET A 51 -2.95 -4.58 10.70
N ARG A 52 -4.10 -5.27 10.74
CA ARG A 52 -4.54 -6.00 11.95
C ARG A 52 -3.56 -7.10 12.35
N ALA A 53 -3.00 -7.82 11.39
CA ALA A 53 -1.99 -8.85 11.66
C ALA A 53 -0.71 -8.23 12.25
N LEU A 54 -0.18 -7.19 11.60
CA LEU A 54 1.06 -6.51 12.03
C LEU A 54 0.93 -5.89 13.43
N LEU A 55 -0.20 -5.25 13.74
CA LEU A 55 -0.42 -4.58 15.03
C LEU A 55 -0.72 -5.57 16.17
N ARG A 56 -1.15 -6.80 15.88
CA ARG A 56 -1.31 -7.85 16.90
C ARG A 56 0.02 -8.49 17.31
N THR A 57 1.04 -8.38 16.46
CA THR A 57 2.38 -8.93 16.67
C THR A 57 3.38 -7.92 17.24
N ALA A 58 2.97 -6.67 17.46
CA ALA A 58 3.78 -5.59 18.00
C ALA A 58 3.57 -5.41 19.52
#